data_AF-A0A1C6Z5B5-F1
#
_entry.id   AF-A0A1C6Z5B5-F1
#
_cell.length_a   1.000
_cell.length_b   1.000
_cell.length_c   1.000
_cell.angle_alpha   90.00
_cell.angle_beta   90.00
_cell.angle_gamma   90.00
#
_symmetry.space_group_name_H-M   'P 1'
#
loop_
_entity.id
_entity.type
_entity.pdbx_description
1 polymer ?
#
loop_
_entity_poly.entity_id
_entity_poly.type
_entity_poly.pdbx_seq_one_letter_code
_entity_poly.pdbx_strand_id
1 'polypeptide(L)'
;MNRRHIEQLCHQFGCVMIEEDSHAIQIAGPHAVAPSKLVDAIKFASGKSVVWHRWGVAQLESAQQHHATALNSPDGTGDDVKTKQLLEYIIQQALKRRASDIHLEPKLNSLNVRLRIDGVLQPLPLPNGSDTLRIIPRLKVMAELDIAERRIPQDGQLNIALNSQSTTFRISTLPTRLGEKVVLRQVQDGVQPFELDGLGFEPRALSTFKSALSKPQGLILVTGPTGSGKTATLYSSLNYLRSPEINICSVEDPVESPLEGVNQTAINTKAALGFTTVLRALLRQDPDVIMIGEIRDAETAEIAVNAAQTGHLVLSTLHTNSASETLVRLSQLNVKPYLIAASLSVVIAQRLVRKLCQHCRQRDLTAQKLTPSQWQGDEFHHWIAAGCEHCFNGYYGRKAVYEILPISPEIQLALLAQASALDIHTLSQQQGVVSLWQAGLQLAHRGETSLAEVVRVLGGHYADKVR
;
A
#
# COMPACT_ATOMS: atom_id res chain seq x y z
N MET A 1 -33.08 5.30 -24.82
CA MET A 1 -31.66 5.01 -24.54
C MET A 1 -30.83 5.28 -25.80
N ASN A 2 -29.55 5.64 -25.71
CA ASN A 2 -28.70 5.86 -26.89
C ASN A 2 -28.22 4.50 -27.43
N ARG A 3 -28.21 4.30 -28.76
CA ARG A 3 -27.88 3.01 -29.45
C ARG A 3 -26.65 2.28 -28.86
N ARG A 4 -25.60 3.04 -28.51
CA ARG A 4 -24.36 2.52 -27.89
C ARG A 4 -24.54 1.79 -26.57
N HIS A 5 -25.51 2.21 -25.76
CA HIS A 5 -25.76 1.59 -24.46
C HIS A 5 -26.35 0.17 -24.64
N ILE A 6 -27.17 -0.01 -25.68
CA ILE A 6 -27.73 -1.31 -26.05
C ILE A 6 -26.64 -2.20 -26.63
N GLU A 7 -25.75 -1.64 -27.45
CA GLU A 7 -24.58 -2.36 -27.98
C GLU A 7 -23.61 -2.83 -26.87
N GLN A 8 -23.39 -2.01 -25.83
CA GLN A 8 -22.59 -2.39 -24.65
C GLN A 8 -23.27 -3.51 -23.82
N LEU A 9 -24.58 -3.41 -23.62
CA LEU A 9 -25.37 -4.47 -23.00
C LEU A 9 -25.28 -5.77 -23.81
N CYS A 10 -25.33 -5.71 -25.13
CA CYS A 10 -25.17 -6.89 -25.98
C CYS A 10 -23.78 -7.53 -25.78
N HIS A 11 -22.71 -6.71 -25.75
CA HIS A 11 -21.35 -7.20 -25.55
C HIS A 11 -21.17 -7.92 -24.19
N GLN A 12 -21.77 -7.40 -23.10
CA GLN A 12 -21.73 -8.05 -21.79
C GLN A 12 -22.34 -9.45 -21.77
N PHE A 13 -23.34 -9.69 -22.63
CA PHE A 13 -24.01 -10.98 -22.76
C PHE A 13 -23.45 -11.84 -23.91
N GLY A 14 -22.29 -11.46 -24.48
CA GLY A 14 -21.65 -12.19 -25.58
C GLY A 14 -22.48 -12.21 -26.88
N CYS A 15 -23.28 -11.17 -27.09
CA CYS A 15 -24.17 -11.03 -28.25
C CYS A 15 -23.93 -9.68 -28.95
N VAL A 16 -24.52 -9.49 -30.12
CA VAL A 16 -24.37 -8.29 -30.95
C VAL A 16 -25.71 -7.77 -31.40
N MET A 17 -25.89 -6.46 -31.38
CA MET A 17 -27.06 -5.82 -31.95
C MET A 17 -26.89 -5.75 -33.47
N ILE A 18 -27.86 -6.28 -34.22
CA ILE A 18 -27.84 -6.31 -35.69
C ILE A 18 -28.45 -5.01 -36.23
N GLU A 19 -29.70 -4.75 -35.83
CA GLU A 19 -30.50 -3.65 -36.38
C GLU A 19 -31.51 -3.18 -35.32
N GLU A 20 -31.88 -1.90 -35.39
CA GLU A 20 -32.89 -1.28 -34.55
C GLU A 20 -33.91 -0.60 -35.45
N ASP A 21 -35.18 -1.00 -35.35
CA ASP A 21 -36.30 -0.32 -36.00
C ASP A 21 -37.15 0.44 -34.95
N SER A 22 -38.30 0.98 -35.37
CA SER A 22 -39.17 1.77 -34.48
C SER A 22 -39.86 0.96 -33.38
N HIS A 23 -39.96 -0.37 -33.50
CA HIS A 23 -40.74 -1.26 -32.62
C HIS A 23 -39.94 -2.42 -32.00
N ALA A 24 -38.79 -2.76 -32.59
CA ALA A 24 -37.99 -3.91 -32.23
C ALA A 24 -36.47 -3.65 -32.36
N ILE A 25 -35.71 -4.39 -31.56
CA ILE A 25 -34.25 -4.46 -31.64
C ILE A 25 -33.88 -5.91 -31.95
N GLN A 26 -33.14 -6.10 -33.04
CA GLN A 26 -32.66 -7.41 -33.47
C GLN A 26 -31.28 -7.68 -32.87
N ILE A 27 -31.13 -8.80 -32.16
CA ILE A 27 -29.90 -9.17 -31.44
C ILE A 27 -29.52 -10.60 -31.80
N ALA A 28 -28.25 -10.82 -32.12
CA ALA A 28 -27.70 -12.14 -32.36
C ALA A 28 -26.79 -12.60 -31.23
N GLY A 29 -26.95 -13.83 -30.76
CA GLY A 29 -26.07 -14.44 -29.77
C GLY A 29 -25.90 -15.95 -29.93
N PRO A 30 -25.02 -16.56 -29.11
CA PRO A 30 -24.63 -17.97 -29.28
C PRO A 30 -25.69 -18.95 -28.77
N HIS A 31 -26.57 -18.47 -27.88
CA HIS A 31 -27.59 -19.28 -27.23
C HIS A 31 -28.84 -19.47 -28.12
N ALA A 32 -29.51 -20.60 -27.95
CA ALA A 32 -30.75 -20.91 -28.67
C ALA A 32 -31.91 -19.96 -28.30
N VAL A 33 -31.86 -19.36 -27.11
CA VAL A 33 -32.86 -18.42 -26.59
C VAL A 33 -32.13 -17.23 -25.96
N ALA A 34 -32.70 -16.04 -26.11
CA ALA A 34 -32.18 -14.82 -25.50
C ALA A 34 -32.15 -14.94 -23.96
N PRO A 35 -31.08 -14.49 -23.29
CA PRO A 35 -31.06 -14.35 -21.84
C PRO A 35 -32.20 -13.43 -21.36
N SER A 36 -33.06 -13.91 -20.46
CA SER A 36 -34.23 -13.16 -19.98
C SER A 36 -33.84 -11.79 -19.40
N LYS A 37 -32.75 -11.74 -18.63
CA LYS A 37 -32.19 -10.49 -18.08
C LYS A 37 -31.83 -9.45 -19.14
N LEU A 38 -31.30 -9.88 -20.29
CA LEU A 38 -30.96 -8.99 -21.40
C LEU A 38 -32.24 -8.45 -22.05
N VAL A 39 -33.21 -9.33 -22.29
CA VAL A 39 -34.51 -8.96 -22.90
C VAL A 39 -35.25 -7.95 -22.01
N ASP A 40 -35.29 -8.19 -20.71
CA ASP A 40 -35.96 -7.31 -19.75
C ASP A 40 -35.25 -5.96 -19.63
N ALA A 41 -33.91 -5.95 -19.59
CA ALA A 41 -33.12 -4.72 -19.56
C ALA A 41 -33.35 -3.87 -20.82
N ILE A 42 -33.39 -4.49 -22.00
CA ILE A 42 -33.59 -3.78 -23.26
C ILE A 42 -35.03 -3.30 -23.41
N LYS A 43 -36.03 -4.13 -23.06
CA LYS A 43 -37.44 -3.71 -23.04
C LYS A 43 -37.65 -2.54 -22.08
N PHE A 44 -37.09 -2.61 -20.88
CA PHE A 44 -37.19 -1.55 -19.89
C PHE A 44 -36.52 -0.25 -20.36
N ALA A 45 -35.35 -0.33 -20.98
CA ALA A 45 -34.57 0.86 -21.33
C ALA A 45 -34.96 1.50 -22.68
N SER A 46 -35.53 0.72 -23.61
CA SER A 46 -35.90 1.20 -24.95
C SER A 46 -37.41 1.25 -25.20
N GLY A 47 -38.22 0.52 -24.43
CA GLY A 47 -39.64 0.30 -24.71
C GLY A 47 -39.91 -0.61 -25.91
N LYS A 48 -38.86 -1.15 -26.57
CA LYS A 48 -38.95 -1.95 -27.79
C LYS A 48 -38.90 -3.44 -27.50
N SER A 49 -39.48 -4.23 -28.40
CA SER A 49 -39.40 -5.69 -28.34
C SER A 49 -38.00 -6.19 -28.77
N VAL A 50 -37.59 -7.36 -28.30
CA VAL A 50 -36.29 -7.97 -28.68
C VAL A 50 -36.56 -9.16 -29.58
N VAL A 51 -35.96 -9.15 -30.76
CA VAL A 51 -35.97 -10.27 -31.72
C VAL A 51 -34.60 -10.93 -31.66
N TRP A 52 -34.58 -12.22 -31.30
CA TRP A 52 -33.35 -12.97 -31.08
C TRP A 52 -32.99 -13.86 -32.27
N HIS A 53 -31.75 -13.72 -32.74
CA HIS A 53 -31.16 -14.55 -33.78
C HIS A 53 -30.06 -15.41 -33.19
N ARG A 54 -30.00 -16.68 -33.61
CA ARG A 54 -28.91 -17.56 -33.21
C ARG A 54 -27.80 -17.47 -34.24
N TRP A 55 -26.62 -16.99 -33.84
CA TRP A 55 -25.42 -16.96 -34.66
C TRP A 55 -24.37 -17.94 -34.14
N GLY A 56 -23.55 -18.46 -35.05
CA GLY A 56 -22.38 -19.25 -34.69
C GLY A 56 -21.25 -18.39 -34.11
N VAL A 57 -20.35 -18.99 -33.34
CA VAL A 57 -19.22 -18.30 -32.68
C VAL A 57 -18.38 -17.51 -33.67
N ALA A 58 -18.05 -18.10 -34.84
CA ALA A 58 -17.26 -17.41 -35.88
C ALA A 58 -17.96 -16.17 -36.47
N GLN A 59 -19.30 -16.18 -36.56
CA GLN A 59 -20.07 -15.02 -37.04
C GLN A 59 -20.13 -13.91 -35.99
N LEU A 60 -20.24 -14.29 -34.72
CA LEU A 60 -20.21 -13.35 -33.59
C LEU A 60 -18.85 -12.70 -33.45
N GLU A 61 -17.76 -13.48 -33.55
CA GLU A 61 -16.39 -12.96 -33.49
C GLU A 61 -16.09 -12.00 -34.64
N SER A 62 -16.52 -12.33 -35.87
CA SER A 62 -16.39 -11.43 -37.02
C SER A 62 -17.17 -10.12 -36.84
N ALA A 63 -18.42 -10.20 -36.37
CA ALA A 63 -19.24 -9.01 -36.11
C ALA A 63 -18.69 -8.16 -34.96
N GLN A 64 -18.18 -8.79 -33.89
CA GLN A 64 -17.55 -8.11 -32.76
C GLN A 64 -16.20 -7.48 -33.14
N GLN A 65 -15.43 -8.08 -34.06
CA GLN A 65 -14.20 -7.48 -34.59
C GLN A 65 -14.48 -6.24 -35.44
N HIS A 66 -15.54 -6.25 -36.26
CA HIS A 66 -16.01 -5.07 -36.99
C HIS A 66 -16.57 -3.98 -36.04
N HIS A 67 -17.22 -4.36 -34.93
CA HIS A 67 -17.68 -3.41 -33.91
C HIS A 67 -16.54 -2.90 -33.01
N ALA A 68 -15.50 -3.70 -32.74
CA ALA A 68 -14.31 -3.30 -31.98
C ALA A 68 -13.42 -2.31 -32.76
N THR A 69 -13.43 -2.38 -34.09
CA THR A 69 -12.83 -1.34 -34.94
C THR A 69 -13.68 -0.06 -34.98
N ALA A 70 -15.01 -0.16 -34.89
CA ALA A 70 -15.91 1.00 -34.74
C ALA A 70 -15.86 1.63 -33.32
N LEU A 71 -15.62 0.84 -32.27
CA LEU A 71 -15.43 1.32 -30.88
C LEU A 71 -14.10 2.03 -30.65
N ASN A 72 -13.14 1.86 -31.57
CA ASN A 72 -11.88 2.60 -31.64
C ASN A 72 -11.92 3.77 -32.65
N SER A 73 -13.09 4.11 -33.18
CA SER A 73 -13.29 5.33 -33.99
C SER A 73 -13.58 6.54 -33.09
N PRO A 74 -13.14 7.77 -33.46
CA PRO A 74 -13.09 8.93 -32.58
C PRO A 74 -14.46 9.63 -32.39
N ASP A 75 -15.54 8.89 -32.23
CA ASP A 75 -16.90 9.45 -32.08
C ASP A 75 -17.37 9.45 -30.63
N GLY A 76 -16.51 9.72 -29.64
CA GLY A 76 -17.01 10.14 -28.32
C GLY A 76 -17.80 11.43 -28.47
N THR A 77 -18.90 11.63 -27.72
CA THR A 77 -19.38 13.01 -27.53
C THR A 77 -18.18 13.84 -27.04
N GLY A 78 -18.08 15.12 -27.40
CA GLY A 78 -16.90 15.93 -27.05
C GLY A 78 -16.52 15.86 -25.56
N ASP A 79 -17.48 15.58 -24.70
CA ASP A 79 -17.30 15.39 -23.25
C ASP A 79 -16.62 14.07 -22.85
N ASP A 80 -16.88 12.95 -23.55
CA ASP A 80 -16.29 11.64 -23.22
C ASP A 80 -14.81 11.61 -23.61
N VAL A 81 -14.47 12.22 -24.74
CA VAL A 81 -13.08 12.42 -25.18
C VAL A 81 -12.31 13.28 -24.16
N LYS A 82 -12.90 14.39 -23.71
CA LYS A 82 -12.31 15.27 -22.70
C LYS A 82 -12.12 14.58 -21.34
N THR A 83 -13.09 13.77 -20.92
CA THR A 83 -13.01 13.02 -19.65
C THR A 83 -11.88 12.00 -19.71
N LYS A 84 -11.75 11.26 -20.82
CA LYS A 84 -10.66 10.31 -21.03
C LYS A 84 -9.30 11.00 -21.01
N GLN A 85 -9.14 12.10 -21.75
CA GLN A 85 -7.90 12.89 -21.77
C GLN A 85 -7.52 13.43 -20.39
N LEU A 86 -8.50 13.89 -19.61
CA LEU A 86 -8.27 14.35 -18.25
C LEU A 86 -7.79 13.22 -17.33
N LEU A 87 -8.41 12.04 -17.41
CA LEU A 87 -8.00 10.88 -16.64
C LEU A 87 -6.58 10.44 -17.02
N GLU A 88 -6.28 10.34 -18.32
CA GLU A 88 -4.95 10.04 -18.85
C GLU A 88 -3.92 11.07 -18.36
N TYR A 89 -4.26 12.36 -18.37
CA TYR A 89 -3.41 13.42 -17.82
C TYR A 89 -3.12 13.20 -16.33
N ILE A 90 -4.15 12.95 -15.51
CA ILE A 90 -4.00 12.73 -14.06
C ILE A 90 -3.06 11.56 -13.80
N ILE A 91 -3.26 10.45 -14.51
CA ILE A 91 -2.45 9.23 -14.32
C ILE A 91 -1.03 9.44 -14.84
N GLN A 92 -0.86 10.09 -16.00
CA GLN A 92 0.47 10.41 -16.52
C GLN A 92 1.24 11.32 -15.56
N GLN A 93 0.59 12.30 -14.94
CA GLN A 93 1.19 13.13 -13.90
C GLN A 93 1.55 12.32 -12.65
N ALA A 94 0.68 11.39 -12.24
CA ALA A 94 0.95 10.49 -11.12
C ALA A 94 2.19 9.63 -11.38
N LEU A 95 2.27 8.98 -12.55
CA LEU A 95 3.40 8.14 -12.95
C LEU A 95 4.69 8.94 -13.09
N LYS A 96 4.66 10.08 -13.81
CA LYS A 96 5.82 10.97 -13.98
C LYS A 96 6.38 11.44 -12.64
N ARG A 97 5.52 11.68 -11.66
CA ARG A 97 5.89 12.15 -10.31
C ARG A 97 6.09 11.00 -9.31
N ARG A 98 5.99 9.73 -9.74
CA ARG A 98 6.13 8.52 -8.91
C ARG A 98 5.18 8.54 -7.70
N ALA A 99 3.94 8.96 -7.94
CA ALA A 99 2.93 9.02 -6.90
C ALA A 99 2.47 7.60 -6.53
N SER A 100 2.46 7.29 -5.23
CA SER A 100 1.96 6.03 -4.69
C SER A 100 0.42 5.93 -4.72
N ASP A 101 -0.26 7.06 -4.50
CA ASP A 101 -1.72 7.13 -4.51
C ASP A 101 -2.19 8.38 -5.28
N ILE A 102 -3.32 8.26 -5.97
CA ILE A 102 -4.09 9.35 -6.56
C ILE A 102 -5.37 9.50 -5.73
N HIS A 103 -5.58 10.68 -5.16
CA HIS A 103 -6.75 11.02 -4.38
C HIS A 103 -7.67 11.94 -5.19
N LEU A 104 -8.92 11.52 -5.35
CA LEU A 104 -9.98 12.23 -6.06
C LEU A 104 -11.06 12.56 -5.04
N GLU A 105 -11.13 13.83 -4.63
CA GLU A 105 -11.97 14.27 -3.52
C GLU A 105 -13.05 15.23 -4.02
N PRO A 106 -14.34 14.91 -3.82
CA PRO A 106 -15.43 15.72 -4.38
C PRO A 106 -15.52 17.07 -3.66
N LYS A 107 -15.75 18.12 -4.45
CA LYS A 107 -16.17 19.46 -4.03
C LYS A 107 -17.55 19.75 -4.65
N LEU A 108 -18.20 20.83 -4.22
CA LEU A 108 -19.56 21.21 -4.66
C LEU A 108 -19.76 21.09 -6.18
N ASN A 109 -18.86 21.65 -6.98
CA ASN A 109 -18.95 21.66 -8.44
C ASN A 109 -17.63 21.26 -9.12
N SER A 110 -16.74 20.55 -8.42
CA SER A 110 -15.43 20.19 -8.96
C SER A 110 -14.81 18.99 -8.22
N LEU A 111 -13.68 18.52 -8.71
CA LEU A 111 -12.89 17.48 -8.09
C LEU A 111 -11.54 18.04 -7.65
N ASN A 112 -11.20 17.84 -6.38
CA ASN A 112 -9.87 18.11 -5.87
C ASN A 112 -9.00 16.89 -6.10
N VAL A 113 -7.93 17.04 -6.87
CA VAL A 113 -7.00 15.95 -7.17
C VAL A 113 -5.71 16.16 -6.39
N ARG A 114 -5.29 15.16 -5.63
CA ARG A 114 -4.03 15.16 -4.89
C ARG A 114 -3.24 13.90 -5.18
N LEU A 115 -1.93 14.03 -5.30
CA LEU A 115 -1.01 12.92 -5.48
C LEU A 115 -0.24 12.70 -4.19
N ARG A 116 -0.08 11.45 -3.76
CA ARG A 116 0.85 11.10 -2.68
C ARG A 116 2.22 10.79 -3.27
N ILE A 117 3.14 11.74 -3.15
CA ILE A 117 4.51 11.64 -3.65
C ILE A 117 5.45 11.52 -2.45
N ASP A 118 6.24 10.45 -2.42
CA ASP A 118 7.16 10.14 -1.32
C ASP A 118 6.51 10.27 0.08
N GLY A 119 5.24 9.85 0.19
CA GLY A 119 4.45 9.86 1.42
C GLY A 119 3.67 11.14 1.72
N VAL A 120 3.94 12.24 1.00
CA VAL A 120 3.31 13.55 1.24
C VAL A 120 2.24 13.84 0.18
N LEU A 121 1.06 14.30 0.62
CA LEU A 121 -0.03 14.70 -0.27
C LEU A 121 0.24 16.06 -0.88
N GLN A 122 0.04 16.15 -2.19
CA GLN A 122 0.36 17.33 -2.99
C GLN A 122 -0.77 17.62 -3.97
N PRO A 123 -1.23 18.87 -4.09
CA PRO A 123 -2.27 19.22 -5.04
C PRO A 123 -1.79 19.00 -6.47
N LEU A 124 -2.68 18.48 -7.32
CA LEU A 124 -2.50 18.45 -8.77
C LEU A 124 -3.50 19.44 -9.38
N PRO A 125 -3.03 20.62 -9.82
CA PRO A 125 -3.87 21.54 -10.58
C PRO A 125 -4.37 20.86 -11.86
N LEU A 126 -5.67 20.93 -12.11
CA LEU A 126 -6.28 20.42 -13.34
C LEU A 126 -6.36 21.55 -14.38
N PRO A 127 -6.32 21.22 -15.69
CA PRO A 127 -6.55 22.20 -16.76
C PRO A 127 -7.90 22.92 -16.61
N ASN A 128 -7.95 24.21 -16.96
CA ASN A 128 -9.19 25.00 -16.90
C ASN A 128 -10.26 24.40 -17.82
N GLY A 129 -11.53 24.38 -17.38
CA GLY A 129 -12.65 23.84 -18.15
C GLY A 129 -12.72 22.31 -18.19
N SER A 130 -11.94 21.61 -17.36
CA SER A 130 -12.00 20.16 -17.21
C SER A 130 -13.36 19.67 -16.71
N ASP A 131 -14.00 18.73 -17.42
CA ASP A 131 -15.17 18.02 -16.90
C ASP A 131 -14.72 16.96 -15.89
N THR A 132 -14.98 17.24 -14.61
CA THR A 132 -14.57 16.38 -13.50
C THR A 132 -15.69 15.48 -12.99
N LEU A 133 -16.94 15.75 -13.35
CA LEU A 133 -18.12 15.05 -12.81
C LEU A 133 -18.20 13.60 -13.30
N ARG A 134 -17.63 13.32 -14.48
CA ARG A 134 -17.66 12.00 -15.12
C ARG A 134 -16.49 11.09 -14.75
N ILE A 135 -15.47 11.62 -14.05
CA ILE A 135 -14.27 10.85 -13.70
C ILE A 135 -14.59 9.66 -12.81
N ILE A 136 -15.39 9.85 -11.75
CA ILE A 136 -15.71 8.77 -10.80
C ILE A 136 -16.56 7.67 -11.46
N PRO A 137 -17.66 7.96 -12.17
CA PRO A 137 -18.40 6.93 -12.90
C PRO A 137 -17.53 6.17 -13.91
N ARG A 138 -16.64 6.86 -14.62
CA ARG A 138 -15.69 6.23 -15.57
C ARG A 138 -14.76 5.25 -14.87
N LEU A 139 -14.20 5.65 -13.73
CA LEU A 139 -13.34 4.78 -12.92
C LEU A 139 -14.08 3.56 -12.38
N LYS A 140 -15.35 3.72 -11.97
CA LYS A 140 -16.19 2.59 -11.56
C LYS A 140 -16.42 1.60 -12.68
N VAL A 141 -16.71 2.06 -13.90
CA VAL A 141 -16.81 1.20 -15.10
C VAL A 141 -15.52 0.43 -15.32
N MET A 142 -14.37 1.11 -15.28
CA MET A 142 -13.06 0.50 -15.53
C MET A 142 -12.67 -0.56 -14.49
N ALA A 143 -13.24 -0.49 -13.29
CA ALA A 143 -12.97 -1.40 -12.19
C ALA A 143 -14.13 -2.37 -11.90
N GLU A 144 -15.11 -2.46 -12.80
CA GLU A 144 -16.28 -3.34 -12.67
C GLU A 144 -17.10 -3.10 -11.40
N LEU A 145 -17.16 -1.84 -10.93
CA LEU A 145 -17.91 -1.41 -9.76
C LEU A 145 -19.33 -0.93 -10.12
N ASP A 146 -20.25 -0.97 -9.15
CA ASP A 146 -21.62 -0.50 -9.33
C ASP A 146 -21.68 1.04 -9.35
N ILE A 147 -22.06 1.59 -10.51
CA ILE A 147 -22.16 3.04 -10.77
C ILE A 147 -23.40 3.64 -10.09
N ALA A 148 -24.48 2.86 -9.99
CA ALA A 148 -25.75 3.28 -9.41
C ALA A 148 -25.66 3.30 -7.88
N GLU A 149 -24.94 2.36 -7.29
CA GLU A 149 -24.69 2.34 -5.86
C GLU A 149 -23.59 3.36 -5.48
N ARG A 150 -23.93 4.29 -4.59
CA ARG A 150 -23.05 5.38 -4.14
C ARG A 150 -23.08 5.60 -2.62
N ARG A 151 -23.76 4.70 -1.89
CA ARG A 151 -24.06 4.81 -0.46
C ARG A 151 -23.22 3.87 0.39
N ILE A 152 -22.51 2.93 -0.24
CA ILE A 152 -21.59 1.99 0.43
C ILE A 152 -20.18 2.11 -0.16
N PRO A 153 -19.13 1.78 0.61
CA PRO A 153 -17.79 1.64 0.07
C PRO A 153 -17.73 0.55 -1.00
N GLN A 154 -16.88 0.72 -2.00
CA GLN A 154 -16.61 -0.30 -3.02
C GLN A 154 -15.11 -0.37 -3.29
N ASP A 155 -14.59 -1.59 -3.44
CA ASP A 155 -13.19 -1.85 -3.73
C ASP A 155 -13.07 -2.70 -4.99
N GLY A 156 -12.05 -2.42 -5.79
CA GLY A 156 -11.81 -3.13 -7.04
C GLY A 156 -10.39 -2.92 -7.55
N GLN A 157 -10.17 -3.34 -8.78
CA GLN A 157 -8.89 -3.22 -9.46
C GLN A 157 -9.15 -2.84 -10.92
N LEU A 158 -8.27 -2.01 -11.48
CA LEU A 158 -8.34 -1.61 -12.88
C LEU A 158 -6.94 -1.58 -13.49
N ASN A 159 -6.87 -1.94 -14.76
CA ASN A 159 -5.65 -1.88 -15.56
C ASN A 159 -5.77 -0.72 -16.55
N ILE A 160 -4.73 0.13 -16.58
CA ILE A 160 -4.71 1.29 -17.44
C ILE A 160 -3.48 1.22 -18.33
N ALA A 161 -3.71 1.14 -19.64
CA ALA A 161 -2.66 1.20 -20.64
C ALA A 161 -2.39 2.66 -21.05
N LEU A 162 -1.16 3.11 -20.85
CA LEU A 162 -0.66 4.44 -21.22
C LEU A 162 0.69 4.29 -21.93
N ASN A 163 0.83 4.82 -23.15
CA ASN A 163 2.09 4.82 -23.91
C ASN A 163 2.81 3.45 -23.95
N SER A 164 2.06 2.38 -24.20
CA SER A 164 2.55 0.99 -24.24
C SER A 164 3.00 0.39 -22.90
N GLN A 165 2.77 1.09 -21.78
CA GLN A 165 2.91 0.55 -20.43
C GLN A 165 1.52 0.29 -19.85
N SER A 166 1.28 -0.91 -19.34
CA SER A 166 0.09 -1.19 -18.54
C SER A 166 0.43 -0.99 -17.08
N THR A 167 -0.41 -0.24 -16.36
CA THR A 167 -0.28 -0.06 -14.91
C THR A 167 -1.57 -0.48 -14.23
N THR A 168 -1.39 -1.30 -13.22
CA THR A 168 -2.46 -1.83 -12.38
C THR A 168 -2.71 -0.90 -11.19
N PHE A 169 -3.98 -0.58 -10.93
CA PHE A 169 -4.39 0.22 -9.77
C PHE A 169 -5.43 -0.53 -8.95
N ARG A 170 -5.29 -0.50 -7.63
CA ARG A 170 -6.40 -0.79 -6.71
C ARG A 170 -7.22 0.47 -6.52
N ILE A 171 -8.53 0.36 -6.66
CA ILE A 171 -9.47 1.45 -6.44
C ILE A 171 -10.27 1.19 -5.17
N SER A 172 -10.49 2.26 -4.40
CA SER A 172 -11.43 2.27 -3.28
C SER A 172 -12.31 3.51 -3.38
N THR A 173 -13.62 3.33 -3.32
CA THR A 173 -14.61 4.41 -3.30
C THR A 173 -15.26 4.48 -1.93
N LEU A 174 -15.46 5.70 -1.42
CA LEU A 174 -16.08 5.94 -0.12
C LEU A 174 -17.10 7.07 -0.23
N PRO A 175 -18.38 6.86 0.14
CA PRO A 175 -19.38 7.92 0.19
C PRO A 175 -18.97 9.03 1.15
N THR A 176 -19.10 10.27 0.72
CA THR A 176 -18.89 11.47 1.56
C THR A 176 -20.06 12.43 1.38
N ARG A 177 -20.10 13.50 2.18
CA ARG A 177 -21.17 14.52 2.12
C ARG A 177 -21.36 15.13 0.72
N LEU A 178 -20.28 15.30 -0.06
CA LEU A 178 -20.30 16.00 -1.36
C LEU A 178 -20.25 15.04 -2.56
N GLY A 179 -20.31 13.73 -2.33
CA GLY A 179 -20.14 12.70 -3.36
C GLY A 179 -19.17 11.63 -2.93
N GLU A 180 -18.72 10.79 -3.85
CA GLU A 180 -17.78 9.72 -3.53
C GLU A 180 -16.33 10.23 -3.56
N LYS A 181 -15.57 9.93 -2.50
CA LYS A 181 -14.11 10.03 -2.54
C LYS A 181 -13.57 8.77 -3.19
N VAL A 182 -12.63 8.93 -4.11
CA VAL A 182 -11.94 7.80 -4.75
C VAL A 182 -10.45 7.89 -4.46
N VAL A 183 -9.85 6.75 -4.14
CA VAL A 183 -8.40 6.59 -4.02
C VAL A 183 -7.97 5.51 -5.00
N LEU A 184 -7.00 5.83 -5.86
CA LEU A 184 -6.31 4.86 -6.71
C LEU A 184 -4.92 4.63 -6.13
N ARG A 185 -4.61 3.40 -5.75
CA ARG A 185 -3.27 3.00 -5.32
C ARG A 185 -2.59 2.25 -6.45
N GLN A 186 -1.43 2.72 -6.88
CA GLN A 186 -0.65 2.01 -7.88
C GLN A 186 -0.17 0.68 -7.29
N VAL A 187 -0.47 -0.43 -7.96
CA VAL A 187 0.11 -1.74 -7.63
C VAL A 187 1.48 -1.81 -8.29
N GLN A 188 2.48 -2.23 -7.52
CA GLN A 188 3.83 -2.40 -8.02
C GLN A 188 4.04 -3.86 -8.40
N ASP A 189 3.59 -4.24 -9.60
CA ASP A 189 3.75 -5.60 -10.11
C ASP A 189 5.24 -5.90 -10.36
N GLY A 190 5.73 -7.02 -9.84
CA GLY A 190 7.08 -7.53 -10.15
C GLY A 190 8.25 -6.81 -9.47
N VAL A 191 8.02 -5.99 -8.44
CA VAL A 191 9.13 -5.44 -7.63
C VAL A 191 9.69 -6.55 -6.77
N GLN A 192 10.87 -7.05 -7.15
CA GLN A 192 11.66 -7.94 -6.32
C GLN A 192 11.88 -7.30 -4.95
N PRO A 193 11.80 -8.06 -3.84
CA PRO A 193 12.19 -7.57 -2.53
C PRO A 193 13.58 -6.94 -2.59
N PHE A 194 13.79 -5.91 -1.77
CA PHE A 194 15.14 -5.38 -1.61
C PHE A 194 16.05 -6.48 -1.05
N GLU A 195 17.31 -6.47 -1.46
CA GLU A 195 18.32 -7.19 -0.69
C GLU A 195 18.35 -6.61 0.72
N LEU A 196 18.53 -7.49 1.72
CA LEU A 196 18.51 -7.08 3.12
C LEU A 196 19.56 -5.99 3.42
N ASP A 197 20.74 -6.10 2.81
CA ASP A 197 21.83 -5.12 2.87
C ASP A 197 21.46 -3.78 2.19
N GLY A 198 20.55 -3.80 1.22
CA GLY A 198 20.05 -2.63 0.50
C GLY A 198 18.99 -1.80 1.24
N LEU A 199 18.48 -2.28 2.38
CA LEU A 199 17.46 -1.57 3.16
C LEU A 199 17.96 -0.31 3.88
N GLY A 200 19.28 -0.14 4.00
CA GLY A 200 19.88 1.05 4.59
C GLY A 200 19.98 1.03 6.12
N PHE A 201 20.07 -0.16 6.71
CA PHE A 201 20.49 -0.32 8.10
C PHE A 201 21.95 0.13 8.29
N GLU A 202 22.24 0.72 9.46
CA GLU A 202 23.63 0.92 9.88
C GLU A 202 24.31 -0.45 10.11
N PRO A 203 25.63 -0.60 9.89
CA PRO A 203 26.29 -1.92 9.91
C PRO A 203 26.07 -2.73 11.19
N ARG A 204 26.15 -2.08 12.37
CA ARG A 204 25.88 -2.74 13.66
C ARG A 204 24.42 -3.20 13.76
N ALA A 205 23.47 -2.38 13.30
CA ALA A 205 22.06 -2.71 13.31
C ALA A 205 21.74 -3.88 12.36
N LEU A 206 22.32 -3.87 11.16
CA LEU A 206 22.17 -4.95 10.20
C LEU A 206 22.72 -6.27 10.73
N SER A 207 23.89 -6.24 11.37
CA SER A 207 24.50 -7.42 12.00
C SER A 207 23.59 -8.00 13.09
N THR A 208 23.07 -7.16 13.99
CA THR A 208 22.09 -7.58 15.00
C THR A 208 20.85 -8.20 14.37
N PHE A 209 20.34 -7.61 13.28
CA PHE A 209 19.16 -8.14 12.60
C PHE A 209 19.43 -9.49 11.93
N LYS A 210 20.52 -9.62 11.18
CA LYS A 210 20.95 -10.88 10.56
C LYS A 210 21.16 -11.98 11.60
N SER A 211 21.75 -11.64 12.75
CA SER A 211 21.92 -12.57 13.87
C SER A 211 20.58 -13.03 14.46
N ALA A 212 19.57 -12.15 14.51
CA ALA A 212 18.22 -12.54 14.94
C ALA A 212 17.52 -13.43 13.90
N LEU A 213 17.68 -13.14 12.61
CA LEU A 213 17.12 -13.94 11.51
C LEU A 213 17.74 -15.33 11.42
N SER A 214 19.02 -15.51 11.78
CA SER A 214 19.68 -16.81 11.75
C SER A 214 19.30 -17.74 12.90
N LYS A 215 18.45 -17.31 13.83
CA LYS A 215 18.01 -18.16 14.95
C LYS A 215 16.93 -19.14 14.47
N PRO A 216 16.92 -20.38 14.98
CA PRO A 216 15.90 -21.37 14.60
C PRO A 216 14.50 -20.96 15.10
N GLN A 217 14.43 -20.21 16.19
CA GLN A 217 13.17 -19.74 16.75
C GLN A 217 13.29 -18.34 17.36
N GLY A 218 12.14 -17.69 17.49
CA GLY A 218 12.00 -16.40 18.16
C GLY A 218 11.07 -15.47 17.43
N LEU A 219 10.63 -14.42 18.11
CA LEU A 219 9.74 -13.40 17.58
C LEU A 219 10.54 -12.15 17.18
N ILE A 220 10.36 -11.71 15.95
CA ILE A 220 10.92 -10.48 15.37
C ILE A 220 9.75 -9.56 15.04
N LEU A 221 9.76 -8.35 15.60
CA LEU A 221 8.69 -7.38 15.38
C LEU A 221 9.21 -6.16 14.63
N VAL A 222 8.65 -5.88 13.46
CA VAL A 222 8.88 -4.61 12.74
C VAL A 222 7.72 -3.67 13.05
N THR A 223 8.01 -2.50 13.57
CA THR A 223 6.98 -1.58 14.07
C THR A 223 7.05 -0.20 13.45
N GLY A 224 5.90 0.48 13.46
CA GLY A 224 5.78 1.83 12.94
C GLY A 224 4.41 2.10 12.32
N PRO A 225 4.13 3.37 11.96
CA PRO A 225 2.86 3.76 11.38
C PRO A 225 2.66 3.17 9.98
N THR A 226 1.47 3.38 9.43
CA THR A 226 1.17 3.03 8.04
C THR A 226 2.14 3.74 7.09
N GLY A 227 2.67 3.02 6.10
CA GLY A 227 3.62 3.57 5.14
C GLY A 227 5.05 3.77 5.66
N SER A 228 5.41 3.21 6.82
CA SER A 228 6.80 3.21 7.32
C SER A 228 7.71 2.19 6.63
N GLY A 229 7.19 1.37 5.73
CA GLY A 229 7.97 0.37 4.96
C GLY A 229 8.15 -0.98 5.67
N LYS A 230 7.28 -1.33 6.64
CA LYS A 230 7.37 -2.60 7.39
C LYS A 230 7.32 -3.82 6.48
N THR A 231 6.37 -3.86 5.54
CA THR A 231 6.23 -4.97 4.58
C THR A 231 7.49 -5.14 3.73
N ALA A 232 8.12 -4.05 3.29
CA ALA A 232 9.37 -4.12 2.54
C ALA A 232 10.49 -4.77 3.37
N THR A 233 10.62 -4.39 4.65
CA THR A 233 11.59 -5.02 5.56
C THR A 233 11.27 -6.50 5.80
N LEU A 234 10.00 -6.86 6.00
CA LEU A 234 9.59 -8.25 6.16
C LEU A 234 9.87 -9.08 4.92
N TYR A 235 9.45 -8.63 3.74
CA TYR A 235 9.66 -9.36 2.48
C TYR A 235 11.14 -9.53 2.16
N SER A 236 11.96 -8.52 2.44
CA SER A 236 13.43 -8.62 2.30
C SER A 236 14.02 -9.64 3.27
N SER A 237 13.44 -9.79 4.46
CA SER A 237 13.85 -10.79 5.45
C SER A 237 13.48 -12.20 5.01
N LEU A 238 12.28 -12.40 4.46
CA LEU A 238 11.86 -13.69 3.91
C LEU A 238 12.73 -14.08 2.71
N ASN A 239 13.05 -13.13 1.83
CA ASN A 239 13.96 -13.37 0.71
C ASN A 239 15.38 -13.71 1.18
N TYR A 240 15.86 -13.10 2.27
CA TYR A 240 17.16 -13.43 2.87
C TYR A 240 17.19 -14.85 3.48
N LEU A 241 16.08 -15.29 4.08
CA LEU A 241 15.94 -16.63 4.68
C LEU A 241 15.66 -17.73 3.66
N ARG A 242 15.33 -17.36 2.41
CA ARG A 242 14.86 -18.30 1.39
C ARG A 242 15.94 -19.34 1.06
N SER A 243 15.61 -20.59 1.32
CA SER A 243 16.39 -21.76 0.96
C SER A 243 15.43 -22.92 0.65
N PRO A 244 15.76 -23.85 -0.26
CA PRO A 244 14.98 -25.08 -0.46
C PRO A 244 14.80 -25.93 0.80
N GLU A 245 15.64 -25.71 1.82
CA GLU A 245 15.62 -26.43 3.10
C GLU A 245 14.72 -25.77 4.17
N ILE A 246 14.15 -24.59 3.88
CA ILE A 246 13.39 -23.80 4.85
C ILE A 246 11.97 -23.58 4.33
N ASN A 247 10.98 -24.10 5.05
CA ASN A 247 9.58 -23.88 4.75
C ASN A 247 9.11 -22.53 5.33
N ILE A 248 8.84 -21.58 4.43
CA ILE A 248 8.38 -20.23 4.79
C ILE A 248 6.90 -20.09 4.46
N CYS A 249 6.08 -19.76 5.46
CA CYS A 249 4.66 -19.50 5.31
C CYS A 249 4.28 -18.09 5.76
N SER A 250 3.32 -17.45 5.09
CA SER A 250 2.76 -16.17 5.53
C SER A 250 1.24 -16.12 5.57
N VAL A 251 0.73 -15.24 6.43
CA VAL A 251 -0.68 -14.82 6.47
C VAL A 251 -0.79 -13.30 6.36
N GLU A 252 -1.53 -12.80 5.37
CA GLU A 252 -1.48 -11.39 4.96
C GLU A 252 -2.87 -10.83 4.58
N ASP A 253 -3.08 -9.51 4.74
CA ASP A 253 -4.36 -8.83 4.49
C ASP A 253 -4.17 -7.53 3.69
N PRO A 254 -4.07 -7.59 2.34
CA PRO A 254 -3.86 -8.77 1.51
C PRO A 254 -2.36 -9.07 1.28
N VAL A 255 -2.05 -10.06 0.46
CA VAL A 255 -0.71 -10.24 -0.12
C VAL A 255 -0.40 -9.05 -1.04
N GLU A 256 0.70 -8.33 -0.77
CA GLU A 256 1.08 -7.11 -1.49
C GLU A 256 1.79 -7.43 -2.82
N SER A 257 2.67 -8.44 -2.82
CA SER A 257 3.29 -8.97 -4.03
C SER A 257 3.66 -10.45 -3.85
N PRO A 258 3.64 -11.24 -4.93
CA PRO A 258 4.04 -12.64 -4.87
C PRO A 258 5.55 -12.76 -4.58
N LEU A 259 5.89 -13.65 -3.65
CA LEU A 259 7.26 -14.00 -3.28
C LEU A 259 7.54 -15.45 -3.69
N GLU A 260 8.51 -15.61 -4.58
CA GLU A 260 8.97 -16.94 -4.97
C GLU A 260 9.59 -17.68 -3.78
N GLY A 261 9.16 -18.92 -3.54
CA GLY A 261 9.63 -19.76 -2.43
C GLY A 261 8.96 -19.47 -1.09
N VAL A 262 7.90 -18.65 -1.06
CA VAL A 262 7.11 -18.38 0.16
C VAL A 262 5.66 -18.80 -0.08
N ASN A 263 5.12 -19.59 0.86
CA ASN A 263 3.72 -20.01 0.83
C ASN A 263 2.83 -18.92 1.43
N GLN A 264 2.34 -18.00 0.59
CA GLN A 264 1.57 -16.83 1.04
C GLN A 264 0.05 -17.09 1.05
N THR A 265 -0.59 -16.90 2.21
CA THR A 265 -2.04 -17.01 2.38
C THR A 265 -2.67 -15.64 2.61
N ALA A 266 -3.54 -15.21 1.70
CA ALA A 266 -4.34 -13.99 1.89
C ALA A 266 -5.57 -14.25 2.78
N ILE A 267 -5.89 -13.31 3.66
CA ILE A 267 -7.15 -13.30 4.42
C ILE A 267 -8.34 -13.23 3.45
N ASN A 268 -9.37 -14.02 3.73
CA ASN A 268 -10.61 -14.01 2.97
C ASN A 268 -11.81 -13.94 3.92
N THR A 269 -12.29 -12.71 4.13
CA THR A 269 -13.43 -12.44 5.03
C THR A 269 -14.72 -13.08 4.54
N LYS A 270 -14.95 -13.16 3.21
CA LYS A 270 -16.15 -13.81 2.63
C LYS A 270 -16.19 -15.31 2.91
N ALA A 271 -15.02 -15.94 3.01
CA ALA A 271 -14.88 -17.36 3.34
C ALA A 271 -14.62 -17.62 4.83
N ALA A 272 -14.74 -16.60 5.70
CA ALA A 272 -14.40 -16.67 7.13
C ALA A 272 -12.95 -17.13 7.43
N LEU A 273 -12.03 -16.87 6.50
CA LEU A 273 -10.61 -17.20 6.62
C LEU A 273 -9.85 -16.01 7.21
N GLY A 274 -9.88 -15.88 8.55
CA GLY A 274 -9.19 -14.83 9.32
C GLY A 274 -7.77 -15.21 9.80
N PHE A 275 -7.05 -14.26 10.39
CA PHE A 275 -5.67 -14.43 10.86
C PHE A 275 -5.50 -15.62 11.80
N THR A 276 -6.32 -15.71 12.85
CA THR A 276 -6.29 -16.80 13.82
C THR A 276 -6.46 -18.18 13.16
N THR A 277 -7.44 -18.31 12.26
CA THR A 277 -7.76 -19.59 11.60
C THR A 277 -6.59 -20.05 10.74
N VAL A 278 -6.04 -19.15 9.93
CA VAL A 278 -4.89 -19.45 9.07
C VAL A 278 -3.67 -19.78 9.92
N LEU A 279 -3.37 -18.99 10.95
CA LEU A 279 -2.19 -19.18 11.79
C LEU A 279 -2.23 -20.53 12.53
N ARG A 280 -3.39 -20.93 13.05
CA ARG A 280 -3.58 -22.28 13.63
C ARG A 280 -3.40 -23.40 12.60
N ALA A 281 -3.77 -23.17 11.34
CA ALA A 281 -3.55 -24.14 10.28
C ALA A 281 -2.07 -24.23 9.89
N LEU A 282 -1.39 -23.09 9.77
CA LEU A 282 0.04 -23.01 9.45
C LEU A 282 0.91 -23.79 10.44
N LEU A 283 0.59 -23.79 11.74
CA LEU A 283 1.31 -24.61 12.73
C LEU A 283 1.22 -26.13 12.51
N ARG A 284 0.36 -26.60 11.61
CA ARG A 284 0.28 -28.00 11.16
C ARG A 284 0.79 -28.21 9.73
N GLN A 285 1.46 -27.21 9.17
CA GLN A 285 2.05 -27.26 7.83
C GLN A 285 3.58 -27.41 7.88
N ASP A 286 4.13 -27.78 9.04
CA ASP A 286 5.56 -27.95 9.26
C ASP A 286 6.41 -26.72 8.83
N PRO A 287 6.05 -25.48 9.24
CA PRO A 287 6.81 -24.29 8.86
C PRO A 287 8.06 -24.14 9.72
N ASP A 288 9.16 -23.68 9.13
CA ASP A 288 10.33 -23.20 9.88
C ASP A 288 10.17 -21.71 10.22
N VAL A 289 9.63 -20.94 9.26
CA VAL A 289 9.43 -19.49 9.35
C VAL A 289 7.97 -19.14 9.12
N ILE A 290 7.41 -18.36 10.03
CA ILE A 290 6.03 -17.86 9.93
C ILE A 290 6.05 -16.34 9.87
N MET A 291 5.47 -15.76 8.82
CA MET A 291 5.25 -14.32 8.73
C MET A 291 3.76 -13.99 8.93
N ILE A 292 3.48 -13.16 9.92
CA ILE A 292 2.14 -12.66 10.21
C ILE A 292 2.11 -11.19 9.81
N GLY A 293 1.30 -10.82 8.81
CA GLY A 293 1.26 -9.47 8.26
C GLY A 293 1.16 -8.38 9.33
N GLU A 294 0.30 -8.60 10.34
CA GLU A 294 0.23 -7.77 11.55
C GLU A 294 -0.45 -8.49 12.71
N ILE A 295 -0.07 -8.14 13.94
CA ILE A 295 -0.76 -8.56 15.16
C ILE A 295 -1.77 -7.46 15.55
N ARG A 296 -3.05 -7.70 15.32
CA ARG A 296 -4.12 -6.73 15.64
C ARG A 296 -4.75 -6.94 17.02
N ASP A 297 -4.83 -8.19 17.46
CA ASP A 297 -5.59 -8.62 18.63
C ASP A 297 -4.79 -9.59 19.53
N ALA A 298 -5.35 -9.85 20.72
CA ALA A 298 -4.74 -10.67 21.75
C ALA A 298 -4.59 -12.14 21.31
N GLU A 299 -5.55 -12.67 20.57
CA GLU A 299 -5.53 -14.07 20.12
C GLU A 299 -4.40 -14.31 19.11
N THR A 300 -4.25 -13.41 18.13
CA THR A 300 -3.15 -13.45 17.17
C THR A 300 -1.81 -13.29 17.87
N ALA A 301 -1.72 -12.39 18.86
CA ALA A 301 -0.50 -12.17 19.65
C ALA A 301 -0.09 -13.42 20.44
N GLU A 302 -1.05 -14.07 21.10
CA GLU A 302 -0.81 -15.29 21.87
C GLU A 302 -0.31 -16.43 20.98
N ILE A 303 -0.94 -16.65 19.83
CA ILE A 303 -0.51 -17.71 18.91
C ILE A 303 0.89 -17.41 18.34
N ALA A 304 1.17 -16.15 17.97
CA ALA A 304 2.47 -15.74 17.45
C ALA A 304 3.60 -15.98 18.47
N VAL A 305 3.36 -15.63 19.73
CA VAL A 305 4.33 -15.81 20.82
C VAL A 305 4.52 -17.28 21.15
N ASN A 306 3.46 -18.07 21.20
CA ASN A 306 3.55 -19.52 21.42
C ASN A 306 4.30 -20.21 20.26
N ALA A 307 4.03 -19.83 19.01
CA ALA A 307 4.77 -20.34 17.84
C ALA A 307 6.27 -20.04 17.97
N ALA A 308 6.62 -18.80 18.33
CA ALA A 308 8.00 -18.37 18.54
C ALA A 308 8.72 -19.10 19.68
N GLN A 309 7.99 -19.59 20.69
CA GLN A 309 8.56 -20.41 21.77
C GLN A 309 8.70 -21.89 21.39
N THR A 310 7.88 -22.36 20.45
CA THR A 310 7.75 -23.79 20.09
C THR A 310 8.53 -24.14 18.82
N GLY A 311 9.70 -23.52 18.61
CA GLY A 311 10.60 -23.90 17.53
C GLY A 311 10.48 -23.13 16.23
N HIS A 312 9.64 -22.09 16.15
CA HIS A 312 9.43 -21.33 14.90
C HIS A 312 10.10 -19.95 14.95
N LEU A 313 10.67 -19.51 13.83
CA LEU A 313 11.03 -18.11 13.64
C LEU A 313 9.79 -17.34 13.17
N VAL A 314 9.30 -16.42 13.98
CA VAL A 314 8.08 -15.65 13.71
C VAL A 314 8.44 -14.20 13.40
N LEU A 315 8.02 -13.71 12.25
CA LEU A 315 8.14 -12.30 11.88
C LEU A 315 6.76 -11.66 11.84
N SER A 316 6.59 -10.49 12.45
CA SER A 316 5.32 -9.77 12.35
C SER A 316 5.47 -8.26 12.46
N THR A 317 4.34 -7.56 12.35
CA THR A 317 4.28 -6.12 12.54
C THR A 317 3.32 -5.68 13.63
N LEU A 318 3.65 -4.52 14.22
CA LEU A 318 2.80 -3.77 15.13
C LEU A 318 2.82 -2.28 14.79
N HIS A 319 1.78 -1.58 15.24
CA HIS A 319 1.62 -0.14 15.08
C HIS A 319 1.97 0.60 16.37
N THR A 320 3.25 0.71 16.68
CA THR A 320 3.80 1.48 17.82
C THR A 320 4.77 2.56 17.36
N ASN A 321 5.03 3.56 18.21
CA ASN A 321 5.87 4.68 17.80
C ASN A 321 7.36 4.44 18.07
N SER A 322 7.71 3.58 19.02
CA SER A 322 9.09 3.23 19.39
C SER A 322 9.26 1.73 19.66
N ALA A 323 10.51 1.29 19.78
CA ALA A 323 10.79 -0.11 20.11
C ALA A 323 10.34 -0.45 21.55
N SER A 324 10.54 0.46 22.51
CA SER A 324 10.13 0.23 23.91
C SER A 324 8.61 0.22 24.10
N GLU A 325 7.86 1.07 23.40
CA GLU A 325 6.38 1.05 23.42
C GLU A 325 5.80 -0.26 22.88
N THR A 326 6.52 -0.95 22.00
CA THR A 326 6.12 -2.26 21.47
C THR A 326 5.95 -3.29 22.57
N LEU A 327 6.83 -3.24 23.58
CA LEU A 327 6.81 -4.15 24.71
C LEU A 327 5.57 -3.92 25.58
N VAL A 328 5.24 -2.64 25.84
CA VAL A 328 4.00 -2.26 26.53
C VAL A 328 2.78 -2.68 25.72
N ARG A 329 2.81 -2.54 24.39
CA ARG A 329 1.71 -2.93 23.51
C ARG A 329 1.44 -4.44 23.56
N LEU A 330 2.47 -5.28 23.63
CA LEU A 330 2.29 -6.72 23.81
C LEU A 330 1.60 -7.05 25.14
N SER A 331 1.98 -6.37 26.23
CA SER A 331 1.30 -6.52 27.52
C SER A 331 -0.17 -6.06 27.47
N GLN A 332 -0.48 -4.98 26.74
CA GLN A 332 -1.86 -4.53 26.52
C GLN A 332 -2.69 -5.50 25.66
N LEU A 333 -2.04 -6.28 24.79
CA LEU A 333 -2.64 -7.39 24.07
C LEU A 333 -2.72 -8.66 24.93
N ASN A 334 -2.56 -8.54 26.25
CA ASN A 334 -2.68 -9.61 27.23
C ASN A 334 -1.61 -10.72 27.09
N VAL A 335 -0.49 -10.44 26.42
CA VAL A 335 0.65 -11.35 26.39
C VAL A 335 1.40 -11.24 27.72
N LYS A 336 1.61 -12.37 28.40
CA LYS A 336 2.27 -12.39 29.70
C LYS A 336 3.76 -12.00 29.59
N PRO A 337 4.31 -11.19 30.51
CA PRO A 337 5.69 -10.69 30.42
C PRO A 337 6.76 -11.79 30.26
N TYR A 338 6.61 -12.92 30.95
CA TYR A 338 7.56 -14.03 30.81
C TYR A 338 7.54 -14.66 29.42
N LEU A 339 6.38 -14.65 28.73
CA LEU A 339 6.29 -15.15 27.37
C LEU A 339 7.03 -14.21 26.41
N ILE A 340 6.82 -12.89 26.56
CA ILE A 340 7.52 -11.87 25.79
C ILE A 340 9.03 -11.99 25.99
N ALA A 341 9.48 -12.06 27.24
CA ALA A 341 10.91 -12.15 27.58
C ALA A 341 11.57 -13.42 26.98
N ALA A 342 10.85 -14.54 26.95
CA ALA A 342 11.38 -15.80 26.43
C ALA A 342 11.28 -15.94 24.90
N SER A 343 10.33 -15.26 24.24
CA SER A 343 10.10 -15.42 22.80
C SER A 343 10.70 -14.30 21.95
N LEU A 344 10.69 -13.05 22.43
CA LEU A 344 11.04 -11.87 21.63
C LEU A 344 12.56 -11.77 21.46
N SER A 345 13.01 -11.73 20.20
CA SER A 345 14.43 -11.63 19.86
C SER A 345 14.85 -10.20 19.56
N VAL A 346 14.07 -9.49 18.75
CA VAL A 346 14.38 -8.10 18.36
C VAL A 346 13.11 -7.33 18.01
N VAL A 347 13.11 -6.05 18.35
CA VAL A 347 12.11 -5.08 17.88
C VAL A 347 12.78 -4.05 16.99
N ILE A 348 12.22 -3.83 15.81
CA ILE A 348 12.71 -2.86 14.82
C ILE A 348 11.66 -1.77 14.69
N ALA A 349 11.88 -0.62 15.32
CA ALA A 349 11.08 0.57 15.07
C ALA A 349 11.55 1.22 13.77
N GLN A 350 10.60 1.49 12.86
CA GLN A 350 10.90 1.97 11.51
C GLN A 350 10.10 3.21 11.13
N ARG A 351 10.74 4.10 10.38
CA ARG A 351 10.14 5.25 9.70
C ARG A 351 10.73 5.42 8.30
N LEU A 352 10.03 6.14 7.43
CA LEU A 352 10.58 6.61 6.15
C LEU A 352 10.70 8.13 6.16
N VAL A 353 11.91 8.62 5.91
CA VAL A 353 12.17 10.03 5.62
C VAL A 353 12.35 10.22 4.12
N ARG A 354 11.91 11.36 3.59
CA ARG A 354 12.22 11.72 2.21
C ARG A 354 13.70 12.04 2.06
N LYS A 355 14.30 11.62 0.95
CA LYS A 355 15.70 11.92 0.65
C LYS A 355 15.82 13.31 0.05
N LEU A 356 16.78 14.11 0.50
CA LEU A 356 17.12 15.37 -0.15
C LEU A 356 17.57 15.11 -1.59
N CYS A 357 17.15 15.97 -2.50
CA CYS A 357 17.56 15.92 -3.89
C CYS A 357 19.06 16.21 -4.02
N GLN A 358 19.80 15.32 -4.70
CA GLN A 358 21.24 15.47 -4.90
C GLN A 358 21.60 16.67 -5.79
N HIS A 359 20.68 17.12 -6.66
CA HIS A 359 20.92 18.24 -7.57
C HIS A 359 20.74 19.62 -6.93
N CYS A 360 19.93 19.73 -5.87
CA CYS A 360 19.55 21.04 -5.31
C CYS A 360 19.66 21.14 -3.79
N ARG A 361 20.15 20.11 -3.08
CA ARG A 361 20.40 20.24 -1.64
C ARG A 361 21.47 21.30 -1.37
N GLN A 362 21.23 22.13 -0.35
CA GLN A 362 22.14 23.21 0.02
C GLN A 362 22.41 23.15 1.52
N ARG A 363 23.64 23.55 1.92
CA ARG A 363 23.95 23.77 3.34
C ARG A 363 23.31 25.07 3.80
N ASP A 364 22.65 25.03 4.94
CA ASP A 364 22.15 26.21 5.63
C ASP A 364 23.14 26.60 6.73
N LEU A 365 23.89 27.67 6.47
CA LEU A 365 24.88 28.22 7.41
C LEU A 365 24.25 29.17 8.43
N THR A 366 22.97 29.50 8.29
CA THR A 366 22.24 30.42 9.16
C THR A 366 21.44 29.69 10.25
N ALA A 367 21.33 28.37 10.15
CA ALA A 367 20.60 27.55 11.10
C ALA A 367 21.22 27.60 12.51
N GLN A 368 20.35 27.55 13.51
CA GLN A 368 20.76 27.52 14.91
C GLN A 368 21.54 26.25 15.22
N LYS A 369 22.67 26.42 15.93
CA LYS A 369 23.47 25.28 16.40
C LYS A 369 22.64 24.42 17.35
N LEU A 370 22.65 23.10 17.12
CA LEU A 370 22.11 22.15 18.07
C LEU A 370 22.97 22.16 19.35
N THR A 371 22.34 22.03 20.50
CA THR A 371 23.01 21.91 21.80
C THR A 371 23.74 20.56 21.91
N PRO A 372 24.76 20.44 22.78
CA PRO A 372 25.48 19.18 22.99
C PRO A 372 24.59 18.00 23.43
N SER A 373 23.45 18.28 24.08
CA SER A 373 22.47 17.26 24.46
C SER A 373 21.66 16.73 23.27
N GLN A 374 21.59 17.49 22.17
CA GLN A 374 20.93 17.08 20.93
C GLN A 374 21.90 16.46 19.93
N TRP A 375 23.14 16.95 19.87
CA TRP A 375 24.17 16.47 18.96
C TRP A 375 25.52 16.42 19.66
N GLN A 376 26.12 15.23 19.72
CA GLN A 376 27.39 14.99 20.41
C GLN A 376 28.63 15.18 19.51
N GLY A 377 28.45 15.39 18.21
CA GLY A 377 29.55 15.75 17.31
C GLY A 377 29.87 17.24 17.36
N ASP A 378 30.82 17.69 16.53
CA ASP A 378 31.23 19.10 16.47
C ASP A 378 30.10 20.00 15.90
N GLU A 379 30.21 20.40 14.64
CA GLU A 379 29.22 21.24 13.99
C GLU A 379 28.16 20.38 13.30
N PHE A 380 26.88 20.59 13.64
CA PHE A 380 25.80 19.94 12.91
C PHE A 380 25.60 20.61 11.54
N HIS A 381 25.80 19.85 10.46
CA HIS A 381 25.54 20.35 9.12
C HIS A 381 24.04 20.38 8.83
N HIS A 382 23.46 21.57 8.77
CA HIS A 382 22.07 21.75 8.35
C HIS A 382 21.97 21.72 6.83
N TRP A 383 21.02 20.94 6.32
CA TRP A 383 20.72 20.83 4.90
C TRP A 383 19.27 21.16 4.63
N ILE A 384 19.03 21.95 3.57
CA ILE A 384 17.70 22.41 3.18
C ILE A 384 17.30 21.90 1.79
N ALA A 385 15.99 21.79 1.60
CA ALA A 385 15.35 21.28 0.40
C ALA A 385 14.99 22.45 -0.54
N ALA A 386 15.95 22.91 -1.37
CA ALA A 386 15.75 24.10 -2.21
C ALA A 386 14.72 23.91 -3.34
N GLY A 387 14.66 22.72 -3.93
CA GLY A 387 13.80 22.42 -5.08
C GLY A 387 14.48 22.66 -6.44
N CYS A 388 14.20 21.78 -7.40
CA CYS A 388 14.62 21.88 -8.80
C CYS A 388 13.71 20.99 -9.66
N GLU A 389 13.96 20.95 -10.98
CA GLU A 389 13.19 20.14 -11.94
C GLU A 389 13.31 18.62 -11.76
N HIS A 390 14.38 18.14 -11.11
CA HIS A 390 14.61 16.71 -10.88
C HIS A 390 13.89 16.16 -9.66
N CYS A 391 13.28 17.01 -8.84
CA CYS A 391 12.74 16.61 -7.55
C CYS A 391 11.36 17.20 -7.29
N PHE A 392 10.79 16.79 -6.17
CA PHE A 392 9.52 17.32 -5.72
C PHE A 392 9.72 18.05 -4.38
N ASN A 393 9.62 19.39 -4.40
CA ASN A 393 9.88 20.27 -3.26
C ASN A 393 11.22 19.99 -2.56
N GLY A 394 12.27 19.74 -3.34
CA GLY A 394 13.62 19.48 -2.85
C GLY A 394 13.90 18.06 -2.38
N TYR A 395 12.95 17.12 -2.56
CA TYR A 395 13.11 15.72 -2.20
C TYR A 395 12.93 14.77 -3.39
N TYR A 396 13.64 13.64 -3.38
CA TYR A 396 13.51 12.60 -4.39
C TYR A 396 13.71 11.21 -3.78
N GLY A 397 12.61 10.48 -3.62
CA GLY A 397 12.62 9.14 -3.03
C GLY A 397 12.65 9.17 -1.51
N ARG A 398 12.79 7.99 -0.90
CA ARG A 398 12.72 7.80 0.55
C ARG A 398 13.88 6.94 1.04
N LYS A 399 14.23 7.09 2.31
CA LYS A 399 15.17 6.24 3.05
C LYS A 399 14.55 5.87 4.39
N ALA A 400 14.81 4.65 4.84
CA ALA A 400 14.35 4.20 6.13
C ALA A 400 15.24 4.72 7.27
N VAL A 401 14.61 4.94 8.42
CA VAL A 401 15.26 5.23 9.69
C VAL A 401 14.87 4.12 10.64
N TYR A 402 15.86 3.53 11.29
CA TYR A 402 15.69 2.34 12.11
C TYR A 402 16.16 2.61 13.54
N GLU A 403 15.40 2.06 14.49
CA GLU A 403 15.83 1.80 15.86
C GLU A 403 15.71 0.30 16.07
N ILE A 404 16.82 -0.36 16.38
CA ILE A 404 16.86 -1.81 16.60
C ILE A 404 17.14 -2.11 18.06
N LEU A 405 16.15 -2.69 18.72
CA LEU A 405 16.22 -3.09 20.13
C LEU A 405 16.41 -4.61 20.21
N PRO A 406 17.65 -5.11 20.37
CA PRO A 406 17.86 -6.51 20.73
C PRO A 406 17.32 -6.75 22.14
N ILE A 407 16.65 -7.88 22.35
CA ILE A 407 16.19 -8.29 23.68
C ILE A 407 17.35 -8.99 24.39
N SER A 408 18.18 -8.21 25.09
CA SER A 408 19.29 -8.71 25.91
C SER A 408 18.79 -9.32 27.23
N PRO A 409 19.62 -10.10 27.96
CA PRO A 409 19.27 -10.61 29.28
C PRO A 409 18.80 -9.53 30.28
N GLU A 410 19.41 -8.34 30.24
CA GLU A 410 19.01 -7.22 31.09
C GLU A 410 17.64 -6.68 30.71
N ILE A 411 17.33 -6.62 29.41
CA ILE A 411 16.01 -6.23 28.89
C ILE A 411 14.97 -7.31 29.26
N GLN A 412 15.32 -8.60 29.20
CA GLN A 412 14.46 -9.69 29.66
C GLN A 412 14.14 -9.56 31.15
N LEU A 413 15.14 -9.29 31.99
CA LEU A 413 14.93 -9.06 33.43
C LEU A 413 14.04 -7.83 33.68
N ALA A 414 14.26 -6.74 32.94
CA ALA A 414 13.42 -5.55 33.02
C ALA A 414 11.96 -5.86 32.62
N LEU A 415 11.74 -6.68 31.60
CA LEU A 415 10.41 -7.15 31.19
C LEU A 415 9.74 -7.98 32.27
N LEU A 416 10.46 -8.93 32.89
CA LEU A 416 9.96 -9.74 33.99
C LEU A 416 9.59 -8.90 35.22
N ALA A 417 10.36 -7.85 35.48
CA ALA A 417 10.09 -6.85 36.51
C ALA A 417 8.99 -5.84 36.13
N GLN A 418 8.42 -5.94 34.92
CA GLN A 418 7.40 -5.02 34.39
C GLN A 418 7.87 -3.56 34.39
N ALA A 419 9.15 -3.33 34.04
CA ALA A 419 9.73 -2.00 33.92
C ALA A 419 8.96 -1.13 32.92
N SER A 420 8.98 0.19 33.13
CA SER A 420 8.29 1.11 32.24
C SER A 420 8.98 1.21 30.87
N ALA A 421 8.26 1.70 29.85
CA ALA A 421 8.86 1.96 28.53
C ALA A 421 10.06 2.94 28.60
N LEU A 422 10.06 3.85 29.57
CA LEU A 422 11.14 4.80 29.80
C LEU A 422 12.39 4.12 30.38
N ASP A 423 12.20 3.20 31.33
CA ASP A 423 13.30 2.44 31.93
C ASP A 423 13.96 1.55 30.88
N ILE A 424 13.15 0.85 30.08
CA ILE A 424 13.65 0.01 28.98
C ILE A 424 14.37 0.87 27.93
N HIS A 425 13.82 2.04 27.59
CA HIS A 425 14.50 2.96 26.68
C HIS A 425 15.85 3.40 27.24
N THR A 426 15.91 3.79 28.51
CA THR A 426 17.16 4.21 29.18
C THR A 426 18.19 3.08 29.18
N LEU A 427 17.78 1.86 29.52
CA LEU A 427 18.64 0.68 29.50
C LEU A 427 19.15 0.38 28.08
N SER A 428 18.28 0.50 27.06
CA SER A 428 18.69 0.31 25.66
C SER A 428 19.73 1.34 25.21
N GLN A 429 19.59 2.60 25.64
CA GLN A 429 20.57 3.66 25.34
C GLN A 429 21.92 3.36 26.00
N GLN A 430 21.93 2.85 27.24
CA GLN A 430 23.16 2.42 27.93
C GLN A 430 23.87 1.27 27.21
N GLN A 431 23.12 0.40 26.52
CA GLN A 431 23.67 -0.68 25.68
C GLN A 431 24.11 -0.21 24.28
N GLY A 432 23.99 1.10 24.00
CA GLY A 432 24.38 1.70 22.73
C GLY A 432 23.39 1.48 21.60
N VAL A 433 22.11 1.24 21.91
CA VAL A 433 21.04 1.25 20.91
C VAL A 433 20.85 2.68 20.40
N VAL A 434 20.91 2.87 19.09
CA VAL A 434 20.66 4.15 18.45
C VAL A 434 19.14 4.34 18.30
N SER A 435 18.60 5.39 18.91
CA SER A 435 17.18 5.74 18.80
C SER A 435 16.83 6.24 17.40
N LEU A 436 15.54 6.21 17.05
CA LEU A 436 15.04 6.80 15.80
C LEU A 436 15.49 8.26 15.61
N TRP A 437 15.52 9.04 16.71
CA TRP A 437 15.95 10.43 16.69
C TRP A 437 17.43 10.57 16.34
N GLN A 438 18.31 9.85 17.03
CA GLN A 438 19.75 9.88 16.76
C GLN A 438 20.07 9.40 15.34
N ALA A 439 19.44 8.32 14.88
CA ALA A 439 19.59 7.84 13.51
C ALA A 439 19.11 8.88 12.48
N GLY A 440 17.97 9.53 12.73
CA GLY A 440 17.47 10.63 11.90
C GLY A 440 18.43 11.81 11.84
N LEU A 441 18.99 12.23 12.98
CA LEU A 441 19.98 13.31 13.05
C LEU A 441 21.25 12.97 12.27
N GLN A 442 21.75 11.73 12.35
CA GLN A 442 22.91 11.31 11.57
C GLN A 442 22.65 11.42 10.06
N LEU A 443 21.48 11.01 9.58
CA LEU A 443 21.09 11.15 8.18
C LEU A 443 20.94 12.62 7.76
N ALA A 444 20.38 13.46 8.64
CA ALA A 444 20.23 14.88 8.39
C ALA A 444 21.61 15.57 8.31
N HIS A 445 22.51 15.26 9.23
CA HIS A 445 23.90 15.76 9.23
C HIS A 445 24.66 15.40 7.94
N ARG A 446 24.49 14.16 7.45
CA ARG A 446 25.08 13.67 6.18
C ARG A 446 24.43 14.29 4.92
N GLY A 447 23.37 15.09 5.09
CA GLY A 447 22.62 15.71 3.99
C GLY A 447 21.81 14.71 3.16
N GLU A 448 21.49 13.54 3.74
CA GLU A 448 20.64 12.54 3.10
C GLU A 448 19.16 12.89 3.25
N THR A 449 18.80 13.57 4.35
CA THR A 449 17.49 14.15 4.62
C THR A 449 17.67 15.53 5.27
N SER A 450 16.58 16.24 5.55
CA SER A 450 16.63 17.49 6.32
C SER A 450 16.21 17.26 7.78
N LEU A 451 16.63 18.15 8.68
CA LEU A 451 16.17 18.13 10.07
C LEU A 451 14.65 18.31 10.16
N ALA A 452 14.08 19.18 9.33
CA ALA A 452 12.64 19.40 9.24
C ALA A 452 11.88 18.10 8.89
N GLU A 453 12.46 17.28 8.01
CA GLU A 453 11.87 16.01 7.62
C GLU A 453 11.93 14.96 8.74
N VAL A 454 13.04 14.92 9.49
CA VAL A 454 13.18 14.05 10.68
C VAL A 454 12.11 14.41 11.72
N VAL A 455 11.96 15.70 12.04
CA VAL A 455 10.94 16.19 12.99
C VAL A 455 9.54 15.88 12.50
N ARG A 456 9.26 16.06 11.19
CA ARG A 456 7.94 15.75 10.59
C ARG A 456 7.52 14.30 10.80
N VAL A 457 8.46 13.37 10.68
CA VAL A 457 8.19 11.93 10.70
C VAL A 457 8.18 11.35 12.12
N LEU A 458 8.99 11.92 13.03
CA LEU A 458 9.09 11.47 14.42
C LEU A 458 8.11 12.20 15.36
N GLY A 459 7.60 13.37 14.97
CA GLY A 459 6.55 14.10 15.67
C GLY A 459 7.02 15.29 16.52
N GLY A 460 6.05 16.03 17.05
CA GLY A 460 6.25 17.34 17.70
C GLY A 460 7.07 17.33 18.99
N HIS A 461 7.09 16.23 19.74
CA HIS A 461 7.96 16.10 20.93
C HIS A 461 9.45 16.29 20.62
N TYR A 462 9.86 16.04 19.39
CA TYR A 462 11.22 16.32 18.93
C TYR A 462 11.37 17.73 18.34
N ALA A 463 10.28 18.41 17.97
CA ALA A 463 10.30 19.81 17.55
C ALA A 463 10.65 20.72 18.75
N ASP A 464 10.12 20.42 19.93
CA ASP A 464 10.44 21.14 21.17
C ASP A 464 11.90 20.93 21.59
N LYS A 465 12.51 19.81 21.17
CA LYS A 465 13.94 19.58 21.39
C LYS A 465 14.80 20.41 20.45
N VAL A 466 14.28 20.98 19.35
CA VAL A 466 15.04 21.71 18.32
C VAL A 466 14.82 23.23 18.37
N ARG A 467 13.78 23.68 19.06
CA ARG A 467 13.58 25.09 19.44
C ARG A 467 14.44 25.43 20.66
#